data_AF-A0A1W9PCN5-F1
#
_entry.id   AF-A0A1W9PCN5-F1
#
_cell.length_a   1.000
_cell.length_b   1.000
_cell.length_c   1.000
_cell.angle_alpha   90.00
_cell.angle_beta   90.00
_cell.angle_gamma   90.00
#
_symmetry.space_group_name_H-M   'P 1'
#
loop_
_entity.id
_entity.type
_entity.pdbx_description
1 polymer ?
#
loop_
_entity_poly.entity_id
_entity_poly.type
_entity_poly.pdbx_seq_one_letter_code
_entity_poly.pdbx_strand_id
1 'polypeptide(L)'
;MKNKFCTIFLYLFALDGILGIFVGVTTLYGSDLSQGILFRSFQEIFSFGIVVCAVVQIIISFVKKLRWSARIIGMYTIFYNILNIVIVFFYSFYWGIQGMTATEIQSFVLTSPFINSYIIMIGLIQIVLFFWALKDLSKGHYLTKG
;
A
#
# COMPACT_ATOMS: atom_id res chain seq x y z
N MET A 1 -26.88 0.82 -9.25
CA MET A 1 -25.72 1.44 -8.55
C MET A 1 -24.94 0.41 -7.69
N LYS A 2 -24.48 -0.71 -8.26
CA LYS A 2 -23.87 -1.82 -7.49
C LYS A 2 -22.34 -1.84 -7.64
N ASN A 3 -21.61 -0.93 -6.97
CA ASN A 3 -20.16 -1.00 -6.61
C ASN A 3 -19.42 0.36 -6.50
N LYS A 4 -20.10 1.45 -6.10
CA LYS A 4 -19.42 2.74 -5.83
C LYS A 4 -18.22 2.58 -4.89
N PHE A 5 -18.33 1.73 -3.86
CA PHE A 5 -17.24 1.45 -2.91
C PHE A 5 -16.00 0.82 -3.57
N CYS A 6 -16.16 -0.25 -4.37
CA CYS A 6 -15.03 -0.91 -5.03
C CYS A 6 -14.30 0.04 -5.98
N THR A 7 -15.03 0.91 -6.69
CA THR A 7 -14.44 1.92 -7.57
C THR A 7 -13.67 2.96 -6.76
N ILE A 8 -14.26 3.49 -5.68
CA ILE A 8 -13.58 4.43 -4.76
C ILE A 8 -12.31 3.80 -4.18
N PHE A 9 -12.40 2.56 -3.70
CA PHE A 9 -11.26 1.83 -3.17
C PHE A 9 -10.17 1.60 -4.22
N LEU A 10 -10.52 1.31 -5.48
CA LEU A 10 -9.56 1.20 -6.58
C LEU A 10 -8.73 2.48 -6.75
N TYR A 11 -9.38 3.64 -6.67
CA TYR A 11 -8.70 4.93 -6.78
C TYR A 11 -7.86 5.25 -5.55
N LEU A 12 -8.35 4.95 -4.35
CA LEU A 12 -7.57 5.08 -3.11
C LEU A 12 -6.31 4.20 -3.13
N PHE A 13 -6.44 2.98 -3.64
CA PHE A 13 -5.35 2.03 -3.84
C PHE A 13 -4.28 2.55 -4.82
N ALA A 14 -4.70 3.15 -5.94
CA ALA A 14 -3.76 3.78 -6.87
C ALA A 14 -3.08 5.02 -6.28
N LEU A 15 -3.83 5.81 -5.51
CA LEU A 15 -3.32 7.02 -4.86
C LEU A 15 -2.26 6.67 -3.81
N ASP A 16 -2.47 5.61 -3.03
CA ASP A 16 -1.47 5.05 -2.11
C ASP A 16 -0.16 4.71 -2.82
N GLY A 17 -0.25 4.04 -3.97
CA GLY A 17 0.92 3.65 -4.74
C GLY A 17 1.68 4.83 -5.32
N ILE A 18 0.95 5.85 -5.79
CA ILE A 18 1.55 7.11 -6.26
C ILE A 18 2.25 7.84 -5.11
N LEU A 19 1.61 7.92 -3.93
CA LEU A 19 2.22 8.51 -2.74
C LEU A 19 3.47 7.75 -2.32
N GLY A 20 3.43 6.41 -2.32
CA GLY A 20 4.59 5.57 -2.01
C GLY A 20 5.76 5.80 -2.96
N ILE A 21 5.50 5.89 -4.27
CA ILE A 21 6.53 6.23 -5.26
C ILE A 21 7.09 7.62 -5.01
N PHE A 22 6.23 8.62 -4.79
CA PHE A 22 6.67 10.00 -4.59
C PHE A 22 7.55 10.13 -3.35
N VAL A 23 7.14 9.51 -2.23
CA VAL A 23 7.93 9.47 -1.00
C VAL A 23 9.25 8.75 -1.22
N GLY A 24 9.23 7.52 -1.74
CA GLY A 24 10.46 6.75 -1.94
C GLY A 24 11.44 7.46 -2.89
N VAL A 25 10.96 8.04 -3.99
CA VAL A 25 11.80 8.77 -4.95
C VAL A 25 12.40 10.01 -4.33
N THR A 26 11.59 10.84 -3.68
CA THR A 26 12.07 12.09 -3.08
C THR A 26 13.11 11.83 -1.98
N THR A 27 12.90 10.81 -1.15
CA THR A 27 13.87 10.41 -0.13
C THR A 27 15.16 9.84 -0.73
N LEU A 28 15.10 9.10 -1.85
CA LEU A 28 16.30 8.63 -2.57
C LEU A 28 17.13 9.79 -3.17
N TYR A 29 16.49 10.87 -3.60
CA TYR A 29 17.17 12.06 -4.13
C TYR A 29 17.72 12.99 -3.03
N GLY A 30 17.74 12.55 -1.77
CA GLY A 30 18.24 13.35 -0.64
C GLY A 30 17.35 14.54 -0.31
N SER A 31 16.16 14.61 -0.90
CA SER A 31 15.12 15.55 -0.52
C SER A 31 14.47 14.99 0.73
N ASP A 32 14.92 15.44 1.90
CA ASP A 32 14.37 15.06 3.18
C ASP A 32 12.93 15.61 3.31
N LEU A 33 11.98 14.94 2.66
CA LEU A 33 10.54 15.09 2.94
C LEU A 33 10.18 14.57 4.36
N SER A 34 11.20 14.20 5.16
CA SER A 34 11.12 14.01 6.61
C SER A 34 10.72 15.27 7.39
N GLN A 35 10.63 16.45 6.75
CA GLN A 35 10.24 17.71 7.41
C GLN A 35 8.75 17.88 7.77
N GLY A 36 7.90 16.85 7.64
CA GLY A 36 6.53 16.95 8.12
C GLY A 36 6.17 15.80 9.05
N ILE A 37 6.29 15.97 10.37
CA ILE A 37 5.52 15.14 11.32
C ILE A 37 4.05 15.07 10.85
N LEU A 38 3.52 16.20 10.35
CA LEU A 38 2.20 16.31 9.72
C LEU A 38 2.03 15.42 8.48
N PHE A 39 2.98 15.42 7.55
CA PHE A 39 2.93 14.59 6.35
C PHE A 39 2.98 13.10 6.69
N ARG A 40 3.80 12.74 7.68
CA ARG A 40 3.95 11.37 8.16
C ARG A 40 2.73 10.87 8.90
N SER A 41 2.18 11.66 9.83
CA SER A 41 0.92 11.33 10.50
C SER A 41 -0.21 11.21 9.48
N PHE A 42 -0.26 12.08 8.47
CA PHE A 42 -1.23 11.96 7.39
C PHE A 42 -1.05 10.65 6.61
N GLN A 43 0.18 10.28 6.24
CA GLN A 43 0.47 9.05 5.51
C GLN A 43 0.12 7.80 6.33
N GLU A 44 0.44 7.77 7.62
CA GLU A 44 0.12 6.65 8.52
C GLU A 44 -1.40 6.50 8.72
N ILE A 45 -2.11 7.61 8.94
CA ILE A 45 -3.59 7.61 9.05
C ILE A 45 -4.23 7.18 7.73
N PHE A 46 -3.71 7.67 6.60
CA PHE A 46 -4.21 7.32 5.27
C PHE A 46 -4.00 5.84 4.96
N SER A 47 -2.79 5.32 5.22
CA SER A 47 -2.44 3.90 5.06
C SER A 47 -3.31 3.01 5.95
N PHE A 48 -3.56 3.40 7.21
CA PHE A 48 -4.47 2.69 8.10
C PHE A 48 -5.91 2.67 7.55
N GLY A 49 -6.40 3.81 7.07
CA GLY A 49 -7.71 3.92 6.42
C GLY A 49 -7.83 3.01 5.20
N ILE A 50 -6.77 2.88 4.40
CA ILE A 50 -6.73 1.97 3.24
C ILE A 50 -6.78 0.50 3.66
N VAL A 51 -6.08 0.11 4.73
CA VAL A 51 -6.15 -1.26 5.26
C VAL A 51 -7.57 -1.60 5.71
N VAL A 52 -8.23 -0.70 6.43
CA VAL A 52 -9.64 -0.86 6.83
C VAL A 52 -10.54 -0.98 5.59
N CYS A 53 -10.35 -0.12 4.59
CA CYS A 53 -11.10 -0.21 3.33
C CYS A 53 -10.84 -1.52 2.59
N ALA A 54 -9.62 -2.05 2.65
CA ALA A 54 -9.24 -3.31 2.02
C ALA A 54 -9.97 -4.50 2.67
N VAL A 55 -10.07 -4.53 4.00
CA VAL A 55 -10.85 -5.55 4.72
C VAL A 55 -12.33 -5.48 4.30
N VAL A 56 -12.91 -4.29 4.27
CA VAL A 56 -14.30 -4.09 3.82
C VAL A 56 -14.48 -4.52 2.35
N GLN A 57 -13.52 -4.19 1.49
CA GLN A 57 -13.54 -4.60 0.08
C GLN A 57 -13.49 -6.12 -0.07
N ILE A 58 -12.66 -6.81 0.70
CA ILE A 58 -12.60 -8.27 0.72
C ILE A 58 -13.97 -8.84 1.13
N ILE A 59 -14.55 -8.37 2.24
CA ILE A 59 -15.86 -8.83 2.71
C ILE A 59 -16.93 -8.63 1.63
N ILE A 60 -17.02 -7.42 1.05
CA ILE A 60 -17.96 -7.12 -0.02
C ILE A 60 -17.72 -8.04 -1.23
N SER A 61 -16.47 -8.29 -1.58
CA SER A 61 -16.12 -9.14 -2.73
C SER A 61 -16.52 -10.60 -2.55
N PHE A 62 -16.46 -11.13 -1.33
CA PHE A 62 -16.95 -12.47 -1.02
C PHE A 62 -18.48 -12.51 -0.97
N VAL A 63 -19.11 -11.60 -0.23
CA VAL A 63 -20.57 -11.56 -0.05
C VAL A 63 -21.30 -11.34 -1.37
N LYS A 64 -20.80 -10.44 -2.22
CA LYS A 64 -21.41 -10.14 -3.52
C LYS A 64 -20.88 -11.00 -4.67
N LYS A 65 -20.07 -12.03 -4.37
CA LYS A 65 -19.40 -12.89 -5.36
C LYS A 65 -18.79 -12.08 -6.50
N LEU A 66 -18.08 -11.00 -6.16
CA LEU A 66 -17.38 -10.18 -7.13
C LEU A 66 -16.24 -10.99 -7.76
N ARG A 67 -15.80 -10.53 -8.94
CA ARG A 67 -14.64 -11.05 -9.67
C ARG A 67 -13.39 -11.12 -8.80
N TRP A 68 -12.50 -12.03 -9.18
CA TRP A 68 -11.20 -12.23 -8.53
C TRP A 68 -10.36 -10.96 -8.45
N SER A 69 -10.46 -10.05 -9.43
CA SER A 69 -9.76 -8.75 -9.40
C SER A 69 -10.09 -7.94 -8.15
N ALA A 70 -11.37 -7.84 -7.77
CA ALA A 70 -11.80 -7.12 -6.57
C ALA A 70 -11.28 -7.74 -5.27
N ARG A 71 -11.09 -9.08 -5.25
CA ARG A 71 -10.51 -9.82 -4.11
C ARG A 71 -9.00 -9.59 -4.03
N ILE A 72 -8.32 -9.70 -5.17
CA ILE A 72 -6.86 -9.62 -5.28
C ILE A 72 -6.36 -8.24 -4.82
N ILE A 73 -7.03 -7.14 -5.17
CA ILE A 73 -6.59 -5.80 -4.75
C ILE A 73 -6.71 -5.63 -3.22
N GLY A 74 -7.80 -6.12 -2.63
CA GLY A 74 -7.96 -6.10 -1.17
C GLY A 74 -6.92 -6.98 -0.47
N MET A 75 -6.72 -8.21 -0.95
CA MET A 75 -5.73 -9.14 -0.39
C MET A 75 -4.29 -8.64 -0.56
N TYR A 76 -3.97 -8.07 -1.72
CA TYR A 76 -2.67 -7.47 -1.99
C TYR A 76 -2.37 -6.38 -0.97
N THR A 77 -3.37 -5.56 -0.65
CA THR A 77 -3.21 -4.47 0.32
C THR A 77 -2.82 -4.97 1.70
N ILE A 78 -3.47 -6.03 2.18
CA ILE A 78 -3.13 -6.67 3.46
C ILE A 78 -1.75 -7.33 3.39
N PHE A 79 -1.47 -8.03 2.29
CA PHE A 79 -0.23 -8.77 2.09
C PHE A 79 1.00 -7.86 2.14
N TYR A 80 1.02 -6.75 1.38
CA TYR A 80 2.19 -5.86 1.37
C TYR A 80 2.39 -5.16 2.71
N ASN A 81 1.32 -4.85 3.45
CA ASN A 81 1.44 -4.25 4.78
C ASN A 81 2.13 -5.20 5.77
N ILE A 82 1.74 -6.48 5.78
CA ILE A 82 2.41 -7.51 6.60
C ILE A 82 3.85 -7.68 6.15
N LEU A 83 4.09 -7.78 4.83
CA LEU A 83 5.42 -7.97 4.28
C LEU A 83 6.36 -6.80 4.60
N ASN A 84 5.83 -5.56 4.60
CA ASN A 84 6.60 -4.37 4.96
C ASN A 84 7.08 -4.42 6.42
N ILE A 85 6.20 -4.79 7.36
CA ILE A 85 6.58 -4.96 8.78
C ILE A 85 7.69 -6.02 8.91
N VAL A 86 7.54 -7.14 8.20
CA VAL A 86 8.51 -8.25 8.23
C VAL A 86 9.86 -7.83 7.66
N ILE A 87 9.88 -7.13 6.52
CA ILE A 87 11.12 -6.65 5.88
C ILE A 87 11.82 -5.62 6.74
N VAL A 88 11.08 -4.64 7.30
CA VAL A 88 11.65 -3.65 8.22
C VAL A 88 12.24 -4.33 9.45
N PHE A 89 11.56 -5.33 10.00
CA PHE A 89 12.06 -6.10 11.13
C PHE A 89 13.35 -6.85 10.81
N PHE A 90 13.39 -7.64 9.72
CA PHE A 90 14.59 -8.39 9.33
C PHE A 90 15.76 -7.48 8.95
N TYR A 91 15.49 -6.37 8.25
CA TYR A 91 16.52 -5.41 7.88
C TYR A 91 17.11 -4.74 9.12
N SER A 92 16.27 -4.37 10.09
CA SER A 92 16.74 -3.81 11.37
C SER A 92 17.55 -4.82 12.17
N PHE A 93 17.16 -6.11 12.14
CA PHE A 93 17.89 -7.19 12.79
C PHE A 93 19.25 -7.46 12.13
N TYR A 94 19.31 -7.48 10.80
CA TYR A 94 20.54 -7.67 10.02
C TYR A 94 21.59 -6.58 10.31
N TRP A 95 21.14 -5.33 10.50
CA TRP A 95 22.02 -4.20 10.83
C TRP A 95 22.44 -4.13 12.30
N GLY A 96 22.05 -5.13 13.13
CA GLY A 96 22.50 -5.20 14.52
C GLY A 96 21.95 -4.08 15.40
N ILE A 97 20.76 -3.54 15.07
CA ILE A 97 20.15 -2.36 15.69
C ILE A 97 19.63 -2.60 17.14
N GLN A 98 20.11 -3.65 17.82
CA GLN A 98 19.63 -4.11 19.13
C GLN A 98 19.83 -3.12 20.31
N GLY A 99 20.27 -1.88 20.04
CA GLY A 99 20.41 -0.80 21.03
C GLY A 99 19.93 0.58 20.59
N MET A 100 19.32 0.73 19.41
CA MET A 100 18.79 2.04 18.98
C MET A 100 17.45 2.36 19.65
N THR A 101 17.27 3.63 19.97
CA THR A 101 15.99 4.20 20.40
C THR A 101 14.97 4.17 19.25
N ALA A 102 13.68 4.20 19.57
CA ALA A 102 12.62 4.16 18.56
C ALA A 102 12.77 5.25 17.48
N THR A 103 13.26 6.43 17.85
CA THR A 103 13.54 7.56 16.95
C THR A 103 14.71 7.29 15.99
N GLU A 104 15.74 6.59 16.44
CA GLU A 104 16.89 6.22 15.61
C GLU A 104 16.53 5.11 14.62
N ILE A 105 15.77 4.10 15.06
CA ILE A 105 15.19 3.07 14.18
C ILE A 105 14.32 3.73 13.11
N GLN A 106 13.50 4.68 13.52
CA GLN A 106 12.60 5.39 12.65
C GLN A 106 13.34 6.25 11.61
N SER A 107 14.43 6.91 12.00
CA SER A 107 15.32 7.66 11.09
C SER A 107 16.06 6.72 10.12
N PHE A 108 16.55 5.59 10.61
CA PHE A 108 17.24 4.58 9.81
C PHE A 108 16.33 3.97 8.73
N VAL A 109 15.09 3.63 9.08
CA VAL A 109 14.09 3.10 8.13
C VAL A 109 13.81 4.10 7.01
N LEU A 110 13.75 5.39 7.35
CA LEU A 110 13.46 6.46 6.39
C LEU A 110 14.65 6.79 5.50
N THR A 111 15.87 6.76 6.02
CA THR A 111 17.07 7.12 5.25
C THR A 111 17.65 5.95 4.46
N SER A 112 17.21 4.72 4.75
CA SER A 112 17.69 3.51 4.08
C SER A 112 17.32 3.49 2.58
N PRO A 113 18.31 3.49 1.67
CA PRO A 113 18.05 3.39 0.24
C PRO A 113 17.33 2.10 -0.15
N PHE A 114 17.58 1.01 0.59
CA PHE A 114 16.94 -0.28 0.38
C PHE A 114 15.42 -0.21 0.65
N ILE A 115 15.03 0.38 1.79
CA ILE A 115 13.62 0.48 2.18
C ILE A 115 12.87 1.41 1.22
N ASN A 116 13.48 2.54 0.85
CA ASN A 116 12.86 3.46 -0.11
C ASN A 116 12.71 2.83 -1.50
N SER A 117 13.71 2.09 -1.98
CA SER A 117 13.61 1.34 -3.25
C SER A 117 12.52 0.27 -3.22
N TYR A 118 12.36 -0.40 -2.07
CA TYR A 118 11.30 -1.40 -1.86
C TYR A 118 9.90 -0.76 -1.89
N ILE A 119 9.71 0.41 -1.26
CA ILE A 119 8.44 1.15 -1.29
C ILE A 119 8.07 1.58 -2.72
N ILE A 120 9.04 2.07 -3.51
CA ILE A 120 8.83 2.41 -4.92
C ILE A 120 8.35 1.18 -5.71
N MET A 121 9.00 0.03 -5.50
CA MET A 121 8.62 -1.21 -6.18
C MET A 121 7.19 -1.64 -5.85
N ILE A 122 6.77 -1.55 -4.57
CA ILE A 122 5.39 -1.81 -4.18
C ILE A 122 4.43 -0.86 -4.91
N GLY A 123 4.72 0.45 -4.91
CA GLY A 123 3.87 1.44 -5.56
C GLY A 123 3.72 1.19 -7.07
N LEU A 124 4.79 0.77 -7.75
CA LEU A 124 4.73 0.37 -9.16
C LEU A 124 3.82 -0.85 -9.37
N ILE A 125 3.94 -1.87 -8.51
CA ILE A 125 3.08 -3.06 -8.58
C ILE A 125 1.61 -2.69 -8.32
N GLN A 126 1.33 -1.80 -7.36
CA GLN A 126 -0.02 -1.30 -7.10
C GLN A 126 -0.62 -0.60 -8.34
N ILE A 127 0.15 0.24 -9.04
CA ILE A 127 -0.32 0.90 -10.27
C ILE A 127 -0.62 -0.14 -11.36
N VAL A 128 0.22 -1.15 -11.53
CA VAL A 128 -0.03 -2.24 -12.49
C VAL A 128 -1.31 -3.00 -12.14
N LEU A 129 -1.50 -3.34 -10.86
CA LEU A 129 -2.70 -4.01 -10.37
C LEU A 129 -3.95 -3.15 -10.53
N PHE A 130 -3.84 -1.84 -10.35
CA PHE A 130 -4.92 -0.88 -10.60
C PHE A 130 -5.39 -0.94 -12.05
N PHE A 131 -4.48 -0.80 -13.03
CA PHE A 131 -4.86 -0.85 -14.45
C PHE A 131 -5.43 -2.21 -14.85
N TRP A 132 -4.85 -3.29 -14.35
CA TRP A 132 -5.35 -4.64 -14.59
C TRP A 132 -6.77 -4.82 -14.05
N ALA A 133 -7.00 -4.41 -12.80
CA ALA A 133 -8.31 -4.50 -12.19
C ALA A 133 -9.33 -3.57 -12.85
N LEU A 134 -8.95 -2.34 -13.21
CA LEU A 134 -9.82 -1.39 -13.91
C LEU A 134 -10.30 -1.97 -15.25
N LYS A 135 -9.39 -2.63 -16.00
CA LYS A 135 -9.71 -3.33 -17.25
C LYS A 135 -10.59 -4.57 -17.04
N ASP A 136 -10.38 -5.32 -15.96
CA ASP A 136 -11.19 -6.51 -15.67
C ASP A 136 -12.59 -6.16 -15.17
N LEU A 137 -12.69 -5.08 -14.40
CA LEU A 137 -13.94 -4.54 -13.88
C LEU A 137 -14.74 -3.89 -15.03
N SER A 138 -14.13 -3.06 -15.89
CA SER A 138 -14.83 -2.35 -16.98
C SER A 138 -15.54 -3.26 -17.99
N LYS A 139 -15.18 -4.55 -18.08
CA LYS A 139 -15.85 -5.56 -18.91
C LYS A 139 -17.26 -5.97 -18.43
N GLY A 140 -17.83 -5.32 -17.39
CA GLY A 140 -19.25 -5.39 -17.05
C GLY A 140 -19.75 -6.71 -16.42
N HIS A 141 -18.97 -7.78 -16.49
CA HIS A 141 -19.29 -9.10 -15.94
C HIS A 141 -18.90 -9.22 -14.46
N TYR A 142 -19.29 -8.25 -13.62
CA TYR A 142 -18.91 -8.23 -12.19
C TYR A 142 -19.51 -9.36 -11.35
N LEU A 143 -20.51 -10.05 -11.89
CA LEU A 143 -21.03 -11.30 -11.36
C LEU A 143 -20.31 -12.42 -12.11
N THR A 144 -19.59 -13.29 -11.40
CA THR A 144 -19.37 -14.66 -11.89
C THR A 144 -20.73 -15.18 -12.32
N LYS A 145 -20.89 -15.58 -13.60
CA LYS A 145 -22.01 -16.41 -14.02
C LYS A 145 -21.97 -17.65 -13.13
N GLY A 146 -22.80 -17.65 -12.09
CA GLY A 146 -23.21 -18.86 -11.40
C GLY A 146 -24.30 -19.51 -12.23
#